data_AF-A0A1M7R5R1-F1
#
_entry.id   AF-A0A1M7R5R1-F1
#
_cell.length_a   1.000
_cell.length_b   1.000
_cell.length_c   1.000
_cell.angle_alpha   90.00
_cell.angle_beta   90.00
_cell.angle_gamma   90.00
#
_symmetry.space_group_name_H-M   'P 1'
#
loop_
_entity.id
_entity.type
_entity.pdbx_description
1 polymer ?
#
loop_
_entity_poly.entity_id
_entity_poly.type
_entity_poly.pdbx_seq_one_letter_code
_entity_poly.pdbx_strand_id
1 'polypeptide(L)'
;MSTEVKVPNIGDFAEVEVIEVMVKVGDTIKVDQSLITVESDKASMEIPSTHGGVVKELRVKVGDKVKEGVTLLVVEATDGAAAPAPAAAAPAAAAPAPAPAAAPAPIVAPAGSSYTGQVDVDCDMMVLGGGPGGYSAAFRAADLGLNTVIVERYETLGGVCLNVGCIPSKALLHVASVIDETSHMSNTGVTFAKPAIDIDQVREYKEGVIKNMTGGLAGMAKARKTQVVTGAGQFLSANHIEVTAKDGSKKVVQFKQAIIAAGSSVVKLPFVPEDPRIVDSTGALELRQIPKRMLVIGGGIIGLEMATVYSTFGARIDVVEMMDGLMQGADRDAVKVWQKYNEARFDNIMTKTKTVGVEALPEGIKVTFEAAEAGAAAPAPQVYDLVLVAVGRSPNGKKIAADKAGVAVTDRGFIPVDSQMRTNVPNIFAIGDLVGQPMLAHKAVHEGHVAAEAAAGQKSHFDVKVIPSVAYTDPEVAWAGITEDEAKAKGIKVEKGHFPWAASGRAVANGRAEGFTKLLFDAETHRIIGGTIVGTHAGDMIGEIALAIEMGCDGTDIGKTIHPHPTLGESIGMAAEVYEGVCTDLPPPRKR
;
A
#
# COMPACT_ATOMS: atom_id res chain seq x y z
N MET A 1 4.77 46.98 33.65
CA MET A 1 4.10 46.28 34.79
C MET A 1 4.89 45.02 35.13
N SER A 2 4.97 44.65 36.41
CA SER A 2 5.62 43.41 36.85
C SER A 2 4.61 42.27 36.90
N THR A 3 4.92 41.13 36.28
CA THR A 3 4.03 39.95 36.17
C THR A 3 4.74 38.73 36.75
N GLU A 4 4.02 37.95 37.56
CA GLU A 4 4.52 36.71 38.13
C GLU A 4 4.33 35.54 37.15
N VAL A 5 5.41 34.81 36.85
CA VAL A 5 5.36 33.56 36.07
C VAL A 5 5.26 32.39 37.04
N LYS A 6 4.23 31.57 36.90
CA LYS A 6 3.92 30.44 37.80
C LYS A 6 4.14 29.09 37.11
N VAL A 7 4.35 28.05 37.91
CA VAL A 7 4.43 26.65 37.46
C VAL A 7 3.10 26.27 36.80
N PRO A 8 3.10 25.85 35.52
CA PRO A 8 1.91 25.39 34.81
C PRO A 8 1.43 24.04 35.34
N ASN A 9 0.33 23.51 34.80
CA ASN A 9 -0.12 22.17 35.14
C ASN A 9 0.97 21.14 34.79
N ILE A 10 1.43 20.39 35.79
CA ILE A 10 2.50 19.39 35.68
C ILE A 10 1.95 17.96 35.55
N GLY A 11 0.68 17.76 35.20
CA GLY A 11 0.02 16.44 35.15
C GLY A 11 -0.42 15.93 36.52
N ASP A 12 -0.49 14.61 36.69
CA ASP A 12 -0.98 13.95 37.93
C ASP A 12 0.01 13.98 39.12
N PHE A 13 1.07 14.80 39.04
CA PHE A 13 2.10 14.87 40.08
C PHE A 13 1.80 15.99 41.09
N ALA A 14 1.84 15.65 42.38
CA ALA A 14 1.56 16.61 43.47
C ALA A 14 2.68 17.64 43.66
N GLU A 15 3.94 17.21 43.55
CA GLU A 15 5.16 18.04 43.64
C GLU A 15 6.27 17.41 42.78
N VAL A 16 7.09 18.23 42.12
CA VAL A 16 8.25 17.81 41.31
C VAL A 16 9.49 18.61 41.73
N GLU A 17 10.67 18.02 41.60
CA GLU A 17 11.93 18.63 42.05
C GLU A 17 12.60 19.40 40.90
N VAL A 18 13.07 20.62 41.17
CA VAL A 18 13.81 21.43 40.19
C VAL A 18 15.25 20.94 40.08
N ILE A 19 15.61 20.32 38.96
CA ILE A 19 16.96 19.81 38.73
C ILE A 19 17.87 20.82 38.02
N GLU A 20 17.30 21.79 37.30
CA GLU A 20 18.06 22.80 36.58
C GLU A 20 17.29 24.12 36.48
N VAL A 21 17.99 25.26 36.59
CA VAL A 21 17.44 26.59 36.33
C VAL A 21 18.20 27.25 35.18
N MET A 22 17.49 27.55 34.09
CA MET A 22 18.07 27.98 32.81
C MET A 22 18.10 29.50 32.61
N VAL A 23 17.54 30.27 33.54
CA VAL A 23 17.43 31.73 33.46
C VAL A 23 18.02 32.42 34.69
N LYS A 24 18.54 33.64 34.50
CA LYS A 24 19.11 34.46 35.56
C LYS A 24 18.41 35.82 35.64
N VAL A 25 18.50 36.46 36.80
CA VAL A 25 18.02 37.83 36.98
C VAL A 25 18.76 38.76 36.01
N GLY A 26 18.00 39.52 35.21
CA GLY A 26 18.49 40.38 34.13
C GLY A 26 18.30 39.81 32.72
N ASP A 27 17.96 38.52 32.57
CA ASP A 27 17.75 37.91 31.26
C ASP A 27 16.43 38.35 30.64
N THR A 28 16.44 38.54 29.32
CA THR A 28 15.21 38.78 28.54
C THR A 28 14.66 37.45 28.07
N ILE A 29 13.47 37.09 28.55
CA ILE A 29 12.80 35.83 28.21
C ILE A 29 11.63 36.06 27.24
N LYS A 30 11.37 35.09 26.36
CA LYS A 30 10.20 35.06 25.46
C LYS A 30 9.11 34.13 26.01
N VAL A 31 7.87 34.31 25.53
CA VAL A 31 6.81 33.30 25.73
C VAL A 31 7.28 31.98 25.12
N ASP A 32 7.01 30.87 25.82
CA ASP A 32 7.42 29.50 25.49
C ASP A 32 8.92 29.17 25.65
N GLN A 33 9.73 30.08 26.21
CA GLN A 33 11.14 29.80 26.54
C GLN A 33 11.26 28.98 27.82
N SER A 34 12.00 27.86 27.79
CA SER A 34 12.29 27.02 28.95
C SER A 34 12.97 27.79 30.09
N LEU A 35 12.39 27.70 31.29
CA LEU A 35 12.85 28.41 32.48
C LEU A 35 13.60 27.51 33.45
N ILE A 36 13.05 26.32 33.69
CA ILE A 36 13.57 25.33 34.61
C ILE A 36 13.31 23.92 34.07
N THR A 37 14.12 22.96 34.47
CA THR A 37 13.85 21.53 34.27
C THR A 37 13.45 20.93 35.61
N VAL A 38 12.35 20.18 35.61
CA VAL A 38 11.85 19.46 36.77
C VAL A 38 11.87 17.96 36.53
N GLU A 39 12.13 17.18 37.57
CA GLU A 39 12.16 15.72 37.51
C GLU A 39 11.04 15.09 38.33
N SER A 40 10.38 14.11 37.72
CA SER A 40 9.45 13.17 38.36
C SER A 40 10.04 11.76 38.36
N ASP A 41 9.39 10.83 39.06
CA ASP A 41 9.77 9.40 39.09
C ASP A 41 9.70 8.69 37.71
N LYS A 42 9.12 9.35 36.70
CA LYS A 42 8.88 8.78 35.36
C LYS A 42 9.57 9.53 34.22
N ALA A 43 9.86 10.83 34.38
CA ALA A 43 10.48 11.66 33.34
C ALA A 43 10.96 13.02 33.87
N SER A 44 11.93 13.61 33.18
CA SER A 44 12.32 15.03 33.32
C SER A 44 11.55 15.88 32.30
N MET A 45 11.06 17.05 32.70
CA MET A 45 10.24 17.95 31.88
C MET A 45 10.74 19.40 32.01
N GLU A 46 10.75 20.14 30.91
CA GLU A 46 11.06 21.57 30.92
C GLU A 46 9.80 22.40 31.12
N ILE A 47 9.85 23.42 31.99
CA ILE A 47 8.75 24.34 32.22
C ILE A 47 8.99 25.63 31.41
N PRO A 48 8.17 25.93 30.40
CA PRO A 48 8.28 27.15 29.61
C PRO A 48 7.69 28.38 30.31
N SER A 49 8.14 29.57 29.90
CA SER A 49 7.59 30.84 30.37
C SER A 49 6.23 31.14 29.76
N THR A 50 5.26 31.53 30.60
CA THR A 50 3.95 32.02 30.15
C THR A 50 3.98 33.48 29.68
N HIS A 51 5.07 34.22 29.95
CA HIS A 51 5.17 35.65 29.65
C HIS A 51 6.57 36.00 29.11
N GLY A 52 6.63 36.96 28.18
CA GLY A 52 7.88 37.56 27.74
C GLY A 52 8.21 38.83 28.54
N GLY A 53 9.48 39.08 28.83
CA GLY A 53 9.94 40.25 29.58
C GLY A 53 11.32 40.09 30.18
N VAL A 54 11.77 41.08 30.96
CA VAL A 54 13.06 41.01 31.65
C VAL A 54 12.87 40.44 33.05
N VAL A 55 13.63 39.40 33.41
CA VAL A 55 13.55 38.74 34.72
C VAL A 55 14.10 39.66 35.81
N LYS A 56 13.25 40.11 36.72
CA LYS A 56 13.64 40.94 37.87
C LYS A 56 13.99 40.15 39.12
N GLU A 57 13.32 39.04 39.34
CA GLU A 57 13.48 38.24 40.55
C GLU A 57 13.25 36.76 40.21
N LEU A 58 14.15 35.89 40.66
CA LEU A 58 14.04 34.44 40.54
C LEU A 58 13.77 33.87 41.94
N ARG A 59 12.65 33.15 42.11
CA ARG A 59 12.18 32.65 43.41
C ARG A 59 12.36 31.15 43.62
N VAL A 60 12.99 30.46 42.68
CA VAL A 60 13.28 29.02 42.74
C VAL A 60 14.77 28.74 42.57
N LYS A 61 15.22 27.65 43.18
CA LYS A 61 16.61 27.18 43.15
C LYS A 61 16.63 25.70 42.77
N VAL A 62 17.77 25.22 42.26
CA VAL A 62 17.99 23.79 42.06
C VAL A 62 17.88 23.06 43.41
N GLY A 63 17.06 22.01 43.46
CA GLY A 63 16.71 21.23 44.65
C GLY A 63 15.39 21.61 45.33
N ASP A 64 14.71 22.68 44.88
CA ASP A 64 13.39 23.04 45.42
C ASP A 64 12.29 22.13 44.88
N LYS A 65 11.29 21.80 45.72
CA LYS A 65 10.08 21.11 45.29
C LYS A 65 9.00 22.12 44.93
N VAL A 66 8.49 22.03 43.71
CA VAL A 66 7.48 22.95 43.17
C VAL A 66 6.21 22.21 42.77
N LYS A 67 5.07 22.88 42.95
CA LYS A 67 3.74 22.40 42.56
C LYS A 67 3.05 23.41 41.65
N GLU A 68 2.02 22.97 40.95
CA GLU A 68 1.20 23.84 40.10
C GLU A 68 0.78 25.14 40.85
N GLY A 69 0.99 26.28 40.19
CA GLY A 69 0.66 27.60 40.72
C GLY A 69 1.71 28.27 41.61
N VAL A 70 2.83 27.61 41.93
CA VAL A 70 3.96 28.27 42.63
C VAL A 70 4.64 29.27 41.71
N THR A 71 5.05 30.43 42.24
CA THR A 71 5.70 31.49 41.45
C THR A 71 7.18 31.17 41.24
N LEU A 72 7.59 31.08 39.96
CA LEU A 72 8.96 30.79 39.54
C LEU A 72 9.81 32.07 39.51
N LEU A 73 9.31 33.12 38.87
CA LEU A 73 10.02 34.38 38.69
C LEU A 73 9.06 35.55 38.42
N VAL A 74 9.58 36.77 38.54
CA VAL A 74 8.85 38.01 38.25
C VAL A 74 9.48 38.67 37.02
N VAL A 75 8.69 38.92 35.98
CA VAL A 75 9.11 39.63 34.76
C VAL A 75 8.55 41.05 34.70
N GLU A 76 9.29 41.97 34.09
CA GLU A 76 8.78 43.29 33.71
C GLU A 76 8.53 43.36 32.19
N ALA A 77 7.29 43.67 31.81
CA ALA A 77 6.89 43.83 30.41
C ALA A 77 7.35 45.19 29.84
N THR A 78 7.87 45.19 28.62
CA THR A 78 8.20 46.39 27.84
C THR A 78 7.02 46.78 26.93
N ASP A 79 6.39 47.92 27.20
CA ASP A 79 5.19 48.40 26.50
C ASP A 79 5.48 48.95 25.09
N GLY A 80 4.62 48.56 24.14
CA GLY A 80 4.45 49.15 22.80
C GLY A 80 3.03 48.92 22.28
N ALA A 81 2.20 49.96 22.41
CA ALA A 81 0.80 50.25 21.99
C ALA A 81 0.24 49.60 20.69
N ALA A 82 -1.08 49.43 20.42
CA ALA A 82 -2.35 49.57 21.18
C ALA A 82 -3.57 48.96 20.39
N ALA A 83 -4.50 48.34 21.14
CA ALA A 83 -5.99 48.11 21.09
C ALA A 83 -6.88 48.39 19.83
N PRO A 84 -8.08 47.74 19.64
CA PRO A 84 -9.07 47.34 20.67
C PRO A 84 -9.78 45.95 20.54
N ALA A 85 -10.60 45.60 21.54
CA ALA A 85 -11.31 44.33 21.81
C ALA A 85 -12.86 44.43 21.61
N PRO A 86 -13.67 43.36 21.82
CA PRO A 86 -13.57 41.96 21.39
C PRO A 86 -14.86 41.45 20.69
N ALA A 87 -14.76 40.42 19.85
CA ALA A 87 -15.88 39.52 19.54
C ALA A 87 -15.39 38.07 19.42
N ALA A 88 -16.04 37.18 20.18
CA ALA A 88 -16.08 35.72 20.21
C ALA A 88 -14.87 34.89 19.70
N ALA A 89 -14.43 33.97 20.56
CA ALA A 89 -13.26 33.11 20.44
C ALA A 89 -13.17 32.29 19.13
N ALA A 90 -12.00 32.36 18.50
CA ALA A 90 -11.49 31.35 17.56
C ALA A 90 -10.47 30.45 18.31
N PRO A 91 -10.52 29.12 18.15
CA PRO A 91 -9.54 28.21 18.76
C PRO A 91 -8.13 28.46 18.24
N ALA A 92 -7.14 28.26 19.12
CA ALA A 92 -5.72 28.42 18.86
C ALA A 92 -5.25 27.61 17.63
N ALA A 93 -4.33 28.23 16.87
CA ALA A 93 -3.65 27.64 15.74
C ALA A 93 -2.91 26.36 16.15
N ALA A 94 -3.08 25.31 15.34
CA ALA A 94 -2.43 24.03 15.51
C ALA A 94 -0.90 24.16 15.46
N ALA A 95 -0.23 23.32 16.25
CA ALA A 95 1.21 23.11 16.22
C ALA A 95 1.71 22.89 14.78
N PRO A 96 2.92 23.37 14.43
CA PRO A 96 3.45 23.25 13.08
C PRO A 96 3.51 21.78 12.67
N ALA A 97 2.96 21.49 11.50
CA ALA A 97 2.96 20.17 10.90
C ALA A 97 4.39 19.60 10.82
N PRO A 98 4.57 18.29 11.01
CA PRO A 98 5.87 17.65 10.76
C PRO A 98 6.31 17.97 9.33
N ALA A 99 7.56 18.40 9.20
CA ALA A 99 8.14 18.81 7.93
C ALA A 99 7.94 17.72 6.86
N PRO A 100 7.62 18.09 5.60
CA PRO A 100 7.56 17.13 4.51
C PRO A 100 8.87 16.36 4.44
N ALA A 101 8.77 15.04 4.23
CA ALA A 101 9.92 14.16 4.08
C ALA A 101 10.95 14.83 3.15
N ALA A 102 12.19 14.96 3.64
CA ALA A 102 13.28 15.56 2.88
C ALA A 102 13.33 14.94 1.48
N ALA A 103 13.46 15.79 0.45
CA ALA A 103 13.66 15.34 -0.91
C ALA A 103 14.81 14.30 -0.92
N PRO A 104 14.64 13.14 -1.56
CA PRO A 104 15.69 12.14 -1.60
C PRO A 104 16.98 12.78 -2.16
N ALA A 105 18.11 12.46 -1.54
CA ALA A 105 19.41 12.95 -1.99
C ALA A 105 19.59 12.70 -3.51
N PRO A 106 20.25 13.62 -4.25
CA PRO A 106 20.44 13.46 -5.68
C PRO A 106 21.14 12.12 -5.95
N ILE A 107 20.49 11.24 -6.72
CA ILE A 107 21.09 9.96 -7.09
C ILE A 107 22.20 10.26 -8.09
N VAL A 108 23.42 9.86 -7.75
CA VAL A 108 24.58 10.03 -8.64
C VAL A 108 24.41 9.10 -9.84
N ALA A 109 24.21 9.67 -11.02
CA ALA A 109 24.11 8.91 -12.26
C ALA A 109 25.47 8.29 -12.62
N PRO A 110 25.54 6.99 -12.92
CA PRO A 110 26.79 6.35 -13.34
C PRO A 110 27.20 6.80 -14.74
N ALA A 111 28.51 6.81 -15.02
CA ALA A 111 29.01 6.96 -16.38
C ALA A 111 28.71 5.66 -17.16
N GLY A 112 27.84 5.75 -18.18
CA GLY A 112 27.51 4.60 -19.02
C GLY A 112 28.71 4.07 -19.78
N SER A 113 28.69 2.77 -20.10
CA SER A 113 29.72 2.13 -20.93
C SER A 113 29.42 2.25 -22.42
N SER A 114 30.45 2.10 -23.26
CA SER A 114 30.32 1.94 -24.70
C SER A 114 30.44 0.47 -25.10
N TYR A 115 29.75 0.07 -26.19
CA TYR A 115 29.84 -1.26 -26.78
C TYR A 115 30.07 -1.14 -28.29
N THR A 116 31.05 -1.88 -28.82
CA THR A 116 31.43 -1.88 -30.24
C THR A 116 31.54 -3.30 -30.82
N GLY A 117 30.97 -4.29 -30.14
CA GLY A 117 30.98 -5.68 -30.58
C GLY A 117 29.90 -5.99 -31.61
N GLN A 118 29.74 -7.27 -31.94
CA GLN A 118 28.72 -7.74 -32.87
C GLN A 118 27.31 -7.49 -32.32
N VAL A 119 26.38 -7.18 -33.23
CA VAL A 119 24.93 -7.01 -32.98
C VAL A 119 24.19 -8.11 -33.73
N ASP A 120 23.29 -8.81 -33.04
CA ASP A 120 22.52 -9.92 -33.59
C ASP A 120 21.08 -9.52 -33.96
N VAL A 121 20.52 -8.55 -33.25
CA VAL A 121 19.16 -8.02 -33.47
C VAL A 121 19.19 -6.49 -33.36
N ASP A 122 18.55 -5.78 -34.27
CA ASP A 122 18.35 -4.32 -34.22
C ASP A 122 16.85 -4.00 -34.17
N CYS A 123 16.48 -2.99 -33.37
CA CYS A 123 15.09 -2.57 -33.23
C CYS A 123 14.96 -1.07 -32.91
N ASP A 124 13.78 -0.52 -33.19
CA ASP A 124 13.43 0.84 -32.77
C ASP A 124 13.13 0.87 -31.27
N MET A 125 12.43 -0.14 -30.77
CA MET A 125 12.00 -0.27 -29.38
C MET A 125 12.40 -1.63 -28.79
N MET A 126 13.18 -1.61 -27.72
CA MET A 126 13.44 -2.79 -26.89
C MET A 126 12.69 -2.68 -25.56
N VAL A 127 11.94 -3.72 -25.20
CA VAL A 127 11.26 -3.80 -23.89
C VAL A 127 11.87 -4.93 -23.08
N LEU A 128 12.45 -4.61 -21.91
CA LEU A 128 13.05 -5.58 -21.00
C LEU A 128 12.01 -6.06 -19.98
N GLY A 129 11.45 -7.25 -20.22
CA GLY A 129 10.41 -7.89 -19.41
C GLY A 129 9.07 -7.97 -20.14
N GLY A 130 8.46 -9.15 -20.13
CA GLY A 130 7.18 -9.45 -20.77
C GLY A 130 5.98 -9.43 -19.82
N GLY A 131 6.07 -8.76 -18.67
CA GLY A 131 4.97 -8.59 -17.71
C GLY A 131 3.88 -7.61 -18.18
N PRO A 132 2.84 -7.32 -17.36
CA PRO A 132 1.74 -6.43 -17.73
C PRO A 132 2.16 -5.09 -18.33
N GLY A 133 3.09 -4.39 -17.70
CA GLY A 133 3.62 -3.15 -18.28
C GLY A 133 4.42 -3.39 -19.55
N GLY A 134 5.26 -4.41 -19.56
CA GLY A 134 6.18 -4.69 -20.66
C GLY A 134 5.49 -5.11 -21.95
N TYR A 135 4.61 -6.13 -21.91
CA TYR A 135 3.90 -6.54 -23.13
C TYR A 135 2.95 -5.44 -23.62
N SER A 136 2.30 -4.68 -22.72
CA SER A 136 1.44 -3.56 -23.13
C SER A 136 2.23 -2.44 -23.79
N ALA A 137 3.39 -2.08 -23.24
CA ALA A 137 4.30 -1.12 -23.85
C ALA A 137 4.80 -1.59 -25.23
N ALA A 138 5.21 -2.86 -25.34
CA ALA A 138 5.69 -3.42 -26.60
C ALA A 138 4.60 -3.48 -27.67
N PHE A 139 3.39 -3.91 -27.29
CA PHE A 139 2.26 -3.95 -28.22
C PHE A 139 1.84 -2.55 -28.64
N ARG A 140 1.83 -1.59 -27.71
CA ARG A 140 1.55 -0.20 -28.05
C ARG A 140 2.60 0.41 -28.97
N ALA A 141 3.89 0.14 -28.73
CA ALA A 141 4.98 0.58 -29.60
C ALA A 141 4.86 -0.01 -31.01
N ALA A 142 4.51 -1.29 -31.12
CA ALA A 142 4.25 -1.94 -32.41
C ALA A 142 3.02 -1.34 -33.12
N ASP A 143 1.94 -1.06 -32.38
CA ASP A 143 0.73 -0.40 -32.90
C ASP A 143 1.01 1.05 -33.37
N LEU A 144 2.08 1.68 -32.86
CA LEU A 144 2.60 2.98 -33.29
C LEU A 144 3.61 2.88 -34.45
N GLY A 145 3.88 1.68 -34.97
CA GLY A 145 4.73 1.45 -36.13
C GLY A 145 6.21 1.23 -35.83
N LEU A 146 6.60 1.07 -34.56
CA LEU A 146 8.00 0.81 -34.19
C LEU A 146 8.35 -0.67 -34.36
N ASN A 147 9.52 -0.96 -34.96
CA ASN A 147 10.08 -2.32 -34.93
C ASN A 147 10.44 -2.66 -33.47
N THR A 148 9.70 -3.61 -32.88
CA THR A 148 9.71 -3.81 -31.43
C THR A 148 10.17 -5.22 -31.05
N VAL A 149 11.09 -5.28 -30.07
CA VAL A 149 11.62 -6.51 -29.48
C VAL A 149 11.27 -6.55 -27.99
N ILE A 150 10.74 -7.69 -27.52
CA ILE A 150 10.60 -8.00 -26.10
C ILE A 150 11.75 -8.93 -25.69
N VAL A 151 12.48 -8.57 -24.64
CA VAL A 151 13.44 -9.45 -23.97
C VAL A 151 12.77 -10.01 -22.72
N GLU A 152 12.48 -11.32 -22.70
CA GLU A 152 11.83 -12.00 -21.57
C GLU A 152 12.63 -13.25 -21.22
N ARG A 153 12.90 -13.48 -19.94
CA ARG A 153 13.74 -14.60 -19.50
C ARG A 153 13.00 -15.94 -19.44
N TYR A 154 11.67 -15.91 -19.43
CA TYR A 154 10.80 -17.09 -19.46
C TYR A 154 10.21 -17.32 -20.85
N GLU A 155 9.67 -18.52 -21.09
CA GLU A 155 9.06 -18.86 -22.39
C GLU A 155 7.70 -18.17 -22.61
N THR A 156 7.02 -17.80 -21.51
CA THR A 156 5.68 -17.23 -21.54
C THR A 156 5.70 -15.74 -21.21
N LEU A 157 4.89 -14.98 -21.95
CA LEU A 157 4.59 -13.57 -21.63
C LEU A 157 3.56 -13.48 -20.48
N GLY A 158 3.31 -12.25 -20.05
CA GLY A 158 2.36 -11.90 -18.98
C GLY A 158 3.00 -11.78 -17.59
N GLY A 159 4.28 -12.16 -17.47
CA GLY A 159 5.09 -11.98 -16.26
C GLY A 159 4.46 -12.55 -14.99
N VAL A 160 4.77 -11.94 -13.85
CA VAL A 160 4.28 -12.39 -12.53
C VAL A 160 2.76 -12.43 -12.48
N CYS A 161 2.08 -11.36 -12.92
CA CYS A 161 0.64 -11.24 -12.77
C CYS A 161 -0.13 -12.36 -13.46
N LEU A 162 0.25 -12.72 -14.69
CA LEU A 162 -0.43 -13.80 -15.41
C LEU A 162 0.01 -15.18 -14.95
N ASN A 163 1.32 -15.41 -14.77
CA ASN A 163 1.83 -16.77 -14.59
C ASN A 163 1.80 -17.23 -13.13
N VAL A 164 2.12 -16.36 -12.17
CA VAL A 164 2.37 -16.73 -10.76
C VAL A 164 1.87 -15.66 -9.78
N GLY A 165 0.74 -15.02 -10.10
CA GLY A 165 0.21 -13.87 -9.37
C GLY A 165 -1.30 -13.72 -9.52
N CYS A 166 -1.73 -12.58 -10.09
CA CYS A 166 -3.12 -12.17 -10.21
C CYS A 166 -4.04 -13.27 -10.77
N ILE A 167 -3.72 -13.84 -11.94
CA ILE A 167 -4.63 -14.76 -12.63
C ILE A 167 -4.79 -16.10 -11.92
N PRO A 168 -3.72 -16.80 -11.51
CA PRO A 168 -3.89 -18.05 -10.76
C PRO A 168 -4.51 -17.84 -9.36
N SER A 169 -4.16 -16.77 -8.64
CA SER A 169 -4.83 -16.46 -7.36
C SER A 169 -6.33 -16.16 -7.56
N LYS A 170 -6.63 -15.33 -8.57
CA LYS A 170 -7.88 -15.17 -9.32
C LYS A 170 -8.78 -16.40 -9.34
N ALA A 171 -8.28 -17.38 -10.09
CA ALA A 171 -8.97 -18.62 -10.38
C ALA A 171 -9.21 -19.45 -9.11
N LEU A 172 -8.24 -19.52 -8.19
CA LEU A 172 -8.37 -20.27 -6.95
C LEU A 172 -9.34 -19.61 -5.96
N LEU A 173 -9.31 -18.29 -5.84
CA LEU A 173 -10.24 -17.52 -5.00
C LEU A 173 -11.68 -17.68 -5.50
N HIS A 174 -11.89 -17.73 -6.81
CA HIS A 174 -13.22 -18.02 -7.37
C HIS A 174 -13.73 -19.40 -6.95
N VAL A 175 -12.88 -20.44 -7.04
CA VAL A 175 -13.24 -21.79 -6.57
C VAL A 175 -13.57 -21.78 -5.07
N ALA A 176 -12.78 -21.07 -4.26
CA ALA A 176 -13.02 -20.92 -2.83
C ALA A 176 -14.36 -20.20 -2.55
N SER A 177 -14.65 -19.09 -3.25
CA SER A 177 -15.92 -18.35 -3.12
C SER A 177 -17.12 -19.24 -3.36
N VAL A 178 -17.11 -20.05 -4.43
CA VAL A 178 -18.23 -20.96 -4.74
C VAL A 178 -18.41 -22.00 -3.63
N ILE A 179 -17.34 -22.56 -3.08
CA ILE A 179 -17.43 -23.52 -1.97
C ILE A 179 -18.04 -22.85 -0.72
N ASP A 180 -17.58 -21.65 -0.36
CA ASP A 180 -18.07 -20.93 0.80
C ASP A 180 -19.55 -20.53 0.62
N GLU A 181 -19.94 -20.06 -0.57
CA GLU A 181 -21.34 -19.77 -0.92
C GLU A 181 -22.26 -20.98 -0.73
N THR A 182 -21.85 -22.19 -1.18
CA THR A 182 -22.66 -23.39 -0.94
C THR A 182 -22.87 -23.70 0.53
N SER A 183 -21.90 -23.37 1.38
CA SER A 183 -21.99 -23.57 2.83
C SER A 183 -22.99 -22.60 3.45
N HIS A 184 -23.01 -21.34 2.99
CA HIS A 184 -23.93 -20.30 3.46
C HIS A 184 -25.40 -20.56 3.09
N MET A 185 -25.68 -21.29 2.00
CA MET A 185 -27.04 -21.63 1.55
C MET A 185 -27.82 -22.52 2.53
N SER A 186 -27.15 -23.21 3.45
CA SER A 186 -27.81 -24.16 4.37
C SER A 186 -28.92 -23.51 5.21
N ASN A 187 -28.79 -22.21 5.52
CA ASN A 187 -29.77 -21.45 6.31
C ASN A 187 -30.99 -20.98 5.48
N THR A 188 -30.98 -21.17 4.15
CA THR A 188 -32.07 -20.80 3.24
C THR A 188 -32.91 -22.00 2.79
N GLY A 189 -32.72 -23.17 3.41
CA GLY A 189 -33.41 -24.42 3.04
C GLY A 189 -32.82 -25.14 1.83
N VAL A 190 -31.63 -24.73 1.36
CA VAL A 190 -30.89 -25.42 0.29
C VAL A 190 -29.61 -25.99 0.88
N THR A 191 -29.50 -27.31 0.97
CA THR A 191 -28.37 -27.97 1.61
C THR A 191 -27.53 -28.74 0.59
N PHE A 192 -26.21 -28.56 0.67
CA PHE A 192 -25.22 -29.33 -0.07
C PHE A 192 -24.42 -30.20 0.89
N ALA A 193 -23.97 -31.37 0.44
CA ALA A 193 -22.93 -32.10 1.16
C ALA A 193 -21.60 -31.34 1.04
N LYS A 194 -20.71 -31.50 2.03
CA LYS A 194 -19.35 -30.95 1.94
C LYS A 194 -18.67 -31.46 0.66
N PRO A 195 -18.06 -30.59 -0.16
CA PRO A 195 -17.46 -31.02 -1.42
C PRO A 195 -16.26 -31.94 -1.17
N ALA A 196 -16.12 -32.95 -2.02
CA ALA A 196 -14.87 -33.69 -2.16
C ALA A 196 -13.94 -32.88 -3.06
N ILE A 197 -12.75 -32.54 -2.56
CA ILE A 197 -11.78 -31.72 -3.29
C ILE A 197 -10.74 -32.62 -3.94
N ASP A 198 -10.73 -32.64 -5.27
CA ASP A 198 -9.61 -33.16 -6.06
C ASP A 198 -8.64 -32.02 -6.36
N ILE A 199 -7.52 -32.01 -5.63
CA ILE A 199 -6.53 -30.92 -5.71
C ILE A 199 -5.83 -30.87 -7.07
N ASP A 200 -5.69 -32.02 -7.74
CA ASP A 200 -5.01 -32.10 -9.02
C ASP A 200 -5.91 -31.52 -10.13
N GLN A 201 -7.21 -31.80 -10.10
CA GLN A 201 -8.17 -31.16 -11.01
C GLN A 201 -8.27 -29.64 -10.80
N VAL A 202 -8.22 -29.16 -9.55
CA VAL A 202 -8.18 -27.72 -9.25
C VAL A 202 -6.90 -27.09 -9.82
N ARG A 203 -5.75 -27.77 -9.69
CA ARG A 203 -4.48 -27.32 -10.27
C ARG A 203 -4.56 -27.28 -11.80
N GLU A 204 -5.10 -28.32 -12.44
CA GLU A 204 -5.27 -28.39 -13.89
C GLU A 204 -6.18 -27.28 -14.42
N TYR A 205 -7.29 -26.98 -13.73
CA TYR A 205 -8.15 -25.84 -14.07
C TYR A 205 -7.37 -24.52 -14.07
N LYS A 206 -6.65 -24.24 -12.98
CA LYS A 206 -5.80 -23.04 -12.85
C LYS A 206 -4.75 -22.96 -13.97
N GLU A 207 -4.04 -24.06 -14.24
CA GLU A 207 -3.05 -24.13 -15.33
C GLU A 207 -3.69 -23.93 -16.71
N GLY A 208 -4.91 -24.44 -16.92
CA GLY A 208 -5.69 -24.23 -18.13
C GLY A 208 -5.99 -22.75 -18.39
N VAL A 209 -6.36 -22.00 -17.35
CA VAL A 209 -6.59 -20.54 -17.42
C VAL A 209 -5.29 -19.82 -17.81
N ILE A 210 -4.16 -20.13 -17.15
CA ILE A 210 -2.85 -19.54 -17.49
C ILE A 210 -2.48 -19.85 -18.93
N LYS A 211 -2.59 -21.11 -19.36
CA LYS A 211 -2.24 -21.56 -20.71
C LYS A 211 -3.06 -20.85 -21.79
N ASN A 212 -4.37 -20.70 -21.59
CA ASN A 212 -5.23 -19.99 -22.52
C ASN A 212 -4.78 -18.53 -22.71
N MET A 213 -4.56 -17.84 -21.59
CA MET A 213 -4.17 -16.43 -21.58
C MET A 213 -2.76 -16.19 -22.15
N THR A 214 -1.78 -17.02 -21.76
CA THR A 214 -0.40 -16.95 -22.29
C THR A 214 -0.35 -17.27 -23.78
N GLY A 215 -1.14 -18.25 -24.24
CA GLY A 215 -1.33 -18.53 -25.67
C GLY A 215 -1.90 -17.34 -26.45
N GLY A 216 -2.88 -16.65 -25.86
CA GLY A 216 -3.44 -15.40 -26.40
C GLY A 216 -2.40 -14.29 -26.53
N LEU A 217 -1.56 -14.07 -25.50
CA LEU A 217 -0.47 -13.09 -25.56
C LEU A 217 0.57 -13.44 -26.64
N ALA A 218 0.95 -14.71 -26.77
CA ALA A 218 1.86 -15.15 -27.82
C ALA A 218 1.28 -14.92 -29.23
N GLY A 219 -0.02 -15.21 -29.41
CA GLY A 219 -0.74 -14.91 -30.64
C GLY A 219 -0.77 -13.42 -30.97
N MET A 220 -1.01 -12.56 -29.97
CA MET A 220 -1.00 -11.11 -30.14
C MET A 220 0.38 -10.54 -30.47
N ALA A 221 1.44 -11.04 -29.84
CA ALA A 221 2.82 -10.65 -30.16
C ALA A 221 3.14 -10.99 -31.64
N LYS A 222 2.76 -12.18 -32.08
CA LYS A 222 2.92 -12.61 -33.48
C LYS A 222 2.12 -11.72 -34.44
N ALA A 223 0.86 -11.42 -34.13
CA ALA A 223 0.00 -10.59 -34.96
C ALA A 223 0.56 -9.16 -35.14
N ARG A 224 1.21 -8.63 -34.09
CA ARG A 224 1.89 -7.32 -34.10
C ARG A 224 3.32 -7.35 -34.63
N LYS A 225 3.82 -8.53 -35.04
CA LYS A 225 5.20 -8.73 -35.48
C LYS A 225 6.24 -8.32 -34.43
N THR A 226 5.87 -8.39 -33.16
CA THR A 226 6.79 -8.14 -32.05
C THR A 226 7.66 -9.37 -31.84
N GLN A 227 8.98 -9.22 -32.01
CA GLN A 227 9.92 -10.32 -31.80
C GLN A 227 10.14 -10.54 -30.30
N VAL A 228 10.09 -11.79 -29.84
CA VAL A 228 10.47 -12.15 -28.47
C VAL A 228 11.85 -12.80 -28.50
N VAL A 229 12.80 -12.25 -27.74
CA VAL A 229 14.13 -12.82 -27.54
C VAL A 229 14.19 -13.39 -26.12
N THR A 230 14.15 -14.71 -26.03
CA THR A 230 14.09 -15.40 -24.74
C THR A 230 15.47 -15.47 -24.08
N GLY A 231 15.61 -14.87 -22.89
CA GLY A 231 16.81 -14.94 -22.07
C GLY A 231 16.92 -13.80 -21.05
N ALA A 232 17.91 -13.91 -20.16
CA ALA A 232 18.20 -12.87 -19.18
C ALA A 232 18.92 -11.69 -19.84
N GLY A 233 18.28 -10.52 -19.84
CA GLY A 233 18.84 -9.28 -20.36
C GLY A 233 19.73 -8.55 -19.34
N GLN A 234 20.92 -8.11 -19.77
CA GLN A 234 21.84 -7.26 -19.02
C GLN A 234 22.35 -6.13 -19.93
N PHE A 235 22.21 -4.87 -19.51
CA PHE A 235 22.68 -3.76 -20.33
C PHE A 235 24.20 -3.83 -20.55
N LEU A 236 24.64 -3.49 -21.76
CA LEU A 236 26.04 -3.34 -22.14
C LEU A 236 26.43 -1.88 -22.35
N SER A 237 25.46 -1.04 -22.72
CA SER A 237 25.60 0.40 -22.94
C SER A 237 24.20 1.05 -22.97
N ALA A 238 24.13 2.36 -23.21
CA ALA A 238 22.87 3.09 -23.37
C ALA A 238 22.01 2.66 -24.60
N ASN A 239 22.55 1.80 -25.48
CA ASN A 239 21.88 1.36 -26.72
C ASN A 239 22.02 -0.13 -27.01
N HIS A 240 22.57 -0.93 -26.08
CA HIS A 240 22.78 -2.36 -26.27
C HIS A 240 22.46 -3.16 -25.01
N ILE A 241 21.82 -4.31 -25.19
CA ILE A 241 21.56 -5.29 -24.13
C ILE A 241 22.04 -6.68 -24.59
N GLU A 242 22.78 -7.39 -23.73
CA GLU A 242 23.11 -8.79 -23.92
C GLU A 242 21.98 -9.65 -23.36
N VAL A 243 21.50 -10.61 -24.14
CA VAL A 243 20.48 -11.57 -23.74
C VAL A 243 21.14 -12.95 -23.65
N THR A 244 21.22 -13.48 -22.44
CA THR A 244 21.75 -14.83 -22.20
C THR A 244 20.58 -15.83 -22.09
N ALA A 245 20.49 -16.75 -23.04
CA ALA A 245 19.49 -17.82 -23.03
C ALA A 245 19.82 -18.89 -21.98
N LYS A 246 18.87 -19.80 -21.72
CA LYS A 246 19.02 -20.87 -20.71
C LYS A 246 20.17 -21.83 -21.02
N ASP A 247 20.50 -22.02 -22.30
CA ASP A 247 21.62 -22.86 -22.76
C ASP A 247 22.99 -22.14 -22.68
N GLY A 248 23.02 -20.89 -22.20
CA GLY A 248 24.21 -20.06 -22.11
C GLY A 248 24.57 -19.33 -23.40
N SER A 249 23.83 -19.53 -24.50
CA SER A 249 24.02 -18.76 -25.73
C SER A 249 23.67 -17.29 -25.50
N LYS A 250 24.39 -16.40 -26.19
CA LYS A 250 24.28 -14.96 -26.03
C LYS A 250 23.88 -14.31 -27.34
N LYS A 251 22.99 -13.32 -27.26
CA LYS A 251 22.65 -12.42 -28.36
C LYS A 251 22.73 -10.99 -27.88
N VAL A 252 23.17 -10.08 -28.75
CA VAL A 252 23.14 -8.64 -28.47
C VAL A 252 22.02 -8.00 -29.27
N VAL A 253 21.14 -7.29 -28.54
CA VAL A 253 20.07 -6.47 -29.13
C VAL A 253 20.50 -5.00 -29.07
N GLN A 254 20.61 -4.37 -30.23
CA GLN A 254 20.77 -2.93 -30.38
C GLN A 254 19.39 -2.26 -30.45
N PHE A 255 19.25 -1.11 -29.80
CA PHE A 255 17.98 -0.38 -29.75
C PHE A 255 18.15 1.14 -29.84
N LYS A 256 17.15 1.81 -30.42
CA LYS A 256 17.04 3.28 -30.38
C LYS A 256 16.44 3.74 -29.05
N GLN A 257 15.30 3.17 -28.68
CA GLN A 257 14.59 3.41 -27.42
C GLN A 257 14.49 2.12 -26.60
N ALA A 258 14.49 2.25 -25.27
CA ALA A 258 14.27 1.12 -24.37
C ALA A 258 13.22 1.40 -23.30
N ILE A 259 12.40 0.42 -22.97
CA ILE A 259 11.47 0.45 -21.82
C ILE A 259 11.85 -0.69 -20.86
N ILE A 260 12.26 -0.33 -19.65
CA ILE A 260 12.61 -1.29 -18.60
C ILE A 260 11.35 -1.67 -17.82
N ALA A 261 10.95 -2.94 -17.93
CA ALA A 261 9.76 -3.52 -17.28
C ALA A 261 10.09 -4.82 -16.51
N ALA A 262 11.30 -4.92 -15.93
CA ALA A 262 11.81 -6.10 -15.24
C ALA A 262 11.15 -6.41 -13.87
N GLY A 263 10.11 -5.66 -13.49
CA GLY A 263 9.24 -5.94 -12.35
C GLY A 263 9.94 -6.04 -10.99
N SER A 264 9.36 -6.87 -10.11
CA SER A 264 9.82 -7.11 -8.75
C SER A 264 10.02 -8.61 -8.46
N SER A 265 10.51 -8.95 -7.27
CA SER A 265 10.62 -10.31 -6.76
C SER A 265 10.25 -10.37 -5.29
N VAL A 266 9.91 -11.56 -4.79
CA VAL A 266 9.60 -11.77 -3.37
C VAL A 266 10.77 -11.36 -2.48
N VAL A 267 10.48 -10.75 -1.33
CA VAL A 267 11.50 -10.45 -0.32
C VAL A 267 11.87 -11.75 0.39
N LYS A 268 13.16 -12.08 0.40
CA LYS A 268 13.70 -13.20 1.18
C LYS A 268 14.13 -12.71 2.56
N LEU A 269 13.70 -13.43 3.60
CA LEU A 269 14.16 -13.22 4.97
C LEU A 269 15.44 -14.06 5.20
N PRO A 270 16.61 -13.44 5.49
CA PRO A 270 17.89 -14.17 5.51
C PRO A 270 17.98 -15.33 6.50
N PHE A 271 17.21 -15.29 7.58
CA PHE A 271 17.20 -16.30 8.64
C PHE A 271 16.26 -17.49 8.36
N VAL A 272 15.45 -17.41 7.29
CA VAL A 272 14.51 -18.47 6.94
C VAL A 272 15.24 -19.53 6.11
N PRO A 273 15.28 -20.81 6.54
CA PRO A 273 15.95 -21.86 5.80
C PRO A 273 15.16 -22.24 4.53
N GLU A 274 15.84 -22.86 3.58
CA GLU A 274 15.21 -23.46 2.42
C GLU A 274 14.64 -24.85 2.82
N ASP A 275 13.32 -25.02 2.69
CA ASP A 275 12.61 -26.28 2.92
C ASP A 275 11.38 -26.28 1.99
N PRO A 276 10.99 -27.40 1.36
CA PRO A 276 9.82 -27.43 0.48
C PRO A 276 8.50 -27.03 1.15
N ARG A 277 8.40 -27.06 2.48
CA ARG A 277 7.23 -26.61 3.26
C ARG A 277 7.26 -25.12 3.58
N ILE A 278 8.35 -24.42 3.24
CA ILE A 278 8.45 -22.97 3.33
C ILE A 278 8.34 -22.43 1.91
N VAL A 279 7.24 -21.74 1.62
CA VAL A 279 6.90 -21.28 0.27
C VAL A 279 6.77 -19.77 0.22
N ASP A 280 7.01 -19.21 -0.96
CA ASP A 280 6.54 -17.88 -1.31
C ASP A 280 5.15 -17.98 -1.99
N SER A 281 4.67 -16.87 -2.54
CA SER A 281 3.40 -16.85 -3.27
C SER A 281 3.38 -17.79 -4.48
N THR A 282 4.52 -18.03 -5.14
CA THR A 282 4.61 -18.96 -6.28
C THR A 282 4.40 -20.38 -5.80
N GLY A 283 5.13 -20.80 -4.75
CA GLY A 283 5.00 -22.14 -4.18
C GLY A 283 3.63 -22.42 -3.56
N ALA A 284 2.94 -21.40 -3.06
CA ALA A 284 1.54 -21.50 -2.62
C ALA A 284 0.59 -21.74 -3.82
N LEU A 285 0.82 -21.07 -4.95
CA LEU A 285 0.00 -21.21 -6.16
C LEU A 285 0.22 -22.52 -6.92
N GLU A 286 1.26 -23.29 -6.59
CA GLU A 286 1.44 -24.66 -7.10
C GLU A 286 0.40 -25.63 -6.49
N LEU A 287 -0.16 -25.29 -5.33
CA LEU A 287 -1.19 -26.08 -4.66
C LEU A 287 -0.78 -27.57 -4.51
N ARG A 288 0.44 -27.83 -4.01
CA ARG A 288 1.02 -29.18 -3.90
C ARG A 288 0.30 -30.09 -2.91
N GLN A 289 -0.30 -29.51 -1.87
CA GLN A 289 -1.03 -30.21 -0.83
C GLN A 289 -1.99 -29.26 -0.11
N ILE A 290 -2.97 -29.79 0.62
CA ILE A 290 -3.76 -29.04 1.61
C ILE A 290 -3.16 -29.34 3.00
N PRO A 291 -2.43 -28.40 3.63
CA PRO A 291 -1.89 -28.58 4.98
C PRO A 291 -3.01 -28.61 6.03
N LYS A 292 -2.77 -29.22 7.19
CA LYS A 292 -3.71 -29.10 8.33
C LYS A 292 -3.57 -27.75 9.01
N ARG A 293 -2.33 -27.30 9.23
CA ARG A 293 -1.99 -25.97 9.75
C ARG A 293 -1.04 -25.24 8.83
N MET A 294 -1.37 -23.99 8.51
CA MET A 294 -0.55 -23.12 7.68
C MET A 294 -0.29 -21.79 8.40
N LEU A 295 0.98 -21.36 8.42
CA LEU A 295 1.34 -20.01 8.86
C LEU A 295 1.48 -19.09 7.64
N VAL A 296 0.95 -17.88 7.73
CA VAL A 296 1.22 -16.79 6.81
C VAL A 296 2.06 -15.74 7.52
N ILE A 297 3.29 -15.52 7.05
CA ILE A 297 4.19 -14.46 7.52
C ILE A 297 3.99 -13.23 6.65
N GLY A 298 3.37 -12.20 7.21
CA GLY A 298 2.97 -10.96 6.54
C GLY A 298 1.44 -10.88 6.36
N GLY A 299 0.82 -9.87 6.96
CA GLY A 299 -0.61 -9.58 6.94
C GLY A 299 -1.06 -8.74 5.74
N GLY A 300 -0.31 -8.76 4.64
CA GLY A 300 -0.65 -8.08 3.39
C GLY A 300 -1.63 -8.85 2.51
N ILE A 301 -2.15 -8.19 1.48
CA ILE A 301 -3.19 -8.72 0.57
C ILE A 301 -2.85 -10.12 0.04
N ILE A 302 -1.63 -10.31 -0.49
CA ILE A 302 -1.20 -11.59 -1.10
C ILE A 302 -1.30 -12.75 -0.10
N GLY A 303 -0.85 -12.52 1.14
CA GLY A 303 -0.90 -13.54 2.19
C GLY A 303 -2.33 -13.90 2.59
N LEU A 304 -3.20 -12.89 2.71
CA LEU A 304 -4.60 -13.07 3.10
C LEU A 304 -5.47 -13.69 2.01
N GLU A 305 -5.19 -13.39 0.73
CA GLU A 305 -5.81 -14.07 -0.39
C GLU A 305 -5.46 -15.58 -0.39
N MET A 306 -4.20 -15.92 -0.18
CA MET A 306 -3.78 -17.33 -0.08
C MET A 306 -4.34 -17.99 1.17
N ALA A 307 -4.39 -17.29 2.31
CA ALA A 307 -5.06 -17.78 3.52
C ALA A 307 -6.53 -18.14 3.25
N THR A 308 -7.23 -17.31 2.48
CA THR A 308 -8.64 -17.55 2.11
C THR A 308 -8.76 -18.86 1.33
N VAL A 309 -7.98 -19.04 0.26
CA VAL A 309 -7.99 -20.27 -0.57
C VAL A 309 -7.70 -21.51 0.27
N TYR A 310 -6.58 -21.50 1.00
CA TYR A 310 -6.15 -22.67 1.78
C TYR A 310 -7.12 -22.98 2.92
N SER A 311 -7.69 -21.96 3.56
CA SER A 311 -8.69 -22.14 4.62
C SER A 311 -9.96 -22.80 4.10
N THR A 312 -10.50 -22.34 2.97
CA THR A 312 -11.68 -22.93 2.34
C THR A 312 -11.45 -24.39 1.95
N PHE A 313 -10.24 -24.75 1.53
CA PHE A 313 -9.88 -26.15 1.24
C PHE A 313 -9.67 -27.01 2.49
N GLY A 314 -9.57 -26.41 3.67
CA GLY A 314 -9.60 -27.10 4.96
C GLY A 314 -8.40 -26.84 5.88
N ALA A 315 -7.45 -25.99 5.50
CA ALA A 315 -6.34 -25.63 6.38
C ALA A 315 -6.80 -24.69 7.51
N ARG A 316 -6.24 -24.87 8.70
CA ARG A 316 -6.32 -23.87 9.79
C ARG A 316 -5.18 -22.88 9.64
N ILE A 317 -5.49 -21.59 9.69
CA ILE A 317 -4.53 -20.53 9.38
C ILE A 317 -4.09 -19.80 10.64
N ASP A 318 -2.79 -19.59 10.77
CA ASP A 318 -2.24 -18.52 11.62
C ASP A 318 -1.67 -17.43 10.71
N VAL A 319 -1.81 -16.16 11.11
CA VAL A 319 -1.15 -15.04 10.43
C VAL A 319 -0.33 -14.25 11.43
N VAL A 320 0.90 -13.91 11.05
CA VAL A 320 1.79 -13.04 11.83
C VAL A 320 2.10 -11.76 11.04
N GLU A 321 1.96 -10.62 11.71
CA GLU A 321 2.19 -9.29 11.15
C GLU A 321 2.95 -8.44 12.19
N MET A 322 4.03 -7.81 11.74
CA MET A 322 4.85 -6.95 12.58
C MET A 322 4.15 -5.63 12.91
N MET A 323 3.32 -5.15 12.00
CA MET A 323 2.53 -3.93 12.16
C MET A 323 1.29 -4.17 13.05
N ASP A 324 0.62 -3.08 13.39
CA ASP A 324 -0.54 -3.06 14.29
C ASP A 324 -1.85 -3.59 13.68
N GLY A 325 -1.85 -3.95 12.39
CA GLY A 325 -3.02 -4.42 11.69
C GLY A 325 -2.72 -5.11 10.37
N LEU A 326 -3.74 -5.78 9.84
CA LEU A 326 -3.72 -6.43 8.53
C LEU A 326 -4.05 -5.43 7.41
N MET A 327 -3.80 -5.82 6.16
CA MET A 327 -4.08 -5.04 4.94
C MET A 327 -3.63 -3.57 5.07
N GLN A 328 -2.35 -3.37 5.40
CA GLN A 328 -1.78 -2.03 5.55
C GLN A 328 -2.08 -1.16 4.31
N GLY A 329 -2.53 0.07 4.55
CA GLY A 329 -2.96 1.03 3.52
C GLY A 329 -4.47 1.12 3.32
N ALA A 330 -5.25 0.07 3.60
CA ALA A 330 -6.72 0.14 3.57
C ALA A 330 -7.28 0.87 4.81
N ASP A 331 -8.50 1.41 4.72
CA ASP A 331 -9.15 1.98 5.89
C ASP A 331 -9.43 0.93 6.98
N ARG A 332 -9.22 1.30 8.25
CA ARG A 332 -9.35 0.37 9.39
C ARG A 332 -10.77 -0.12 9.61
N ASP A 333 -11.80 0.66 9.27
CA ASP A 333 -13.20 0.23 9.38
C ASP A 333 -13.54 -0.87 8.38
N ALA A 334 -13.03 -0.81 7.15
CA ALA A 334 -13.17 -1.87 6.15
C ALA A 334 -12.44 -3.15 6.58
N VAL A 335 -11.20 -3.02 7.07
CA VAL A 335 -10.43 -4.17 7.58
C VAL A 335 -11.11 -4.84 8.77
N LYS A 336 -11.77 -4.07 9.65
CA LYS A 336 -12.55 -4.64 10.77
C LYS A 336 -13.73 -5.49 10.30
N VAL A 337 -14.46 -5.05 9.26
CA VAL A 337 -15.55 -5.85 8.67
C VAL A 337 -14.99 -7.15 8.12
N TRP A 338 -13.94 -7.08 7.30
CA TRP A 338 -13.27 -8.26 6.76
C TRP A 338 -12.77 -9.20 7.86
N GLN A 339 -12.08 -8.67 8.86
CA GLN A 339 -11.49 -9.48 9.92
C GLN A 339 -12.57 -10.22 10.71
N LYS A 340 -13.64 -9.53 11.11
CA LYS A 340 -14.77 -10.14 11.83
C LYS A 340 -15.42 -11.26 11.03
N TYR A 341 -15.62 -11.07 9.72
CA TYR A 341 -16.18 -12.10 8.85
C TYR A 341 -15.26 -13.33 8.74
N ASN A 342 -13.95 -13.13 8.76
CA ASN A 342 -12.96 -14.18 8.56
C ASN A 342 -12.40 -14.81 9.84
N GLU A 343 -12.86 -14.40 11.04
CA GLU A 343 -12.37 -14.93 12.33
C GLU A 343 -12.34 -16.47 12.35
N ALA A 344 -13.37 -17.12 11.82
CA ALA A 344 -13.48 -18.57 11.80
C ALA A 344 -12.38 -19.27 10.98
N ARG A 345 -11.70 -18.59 10.07
CA ARG A 345 -10.60 -19.14 9.25
C ARG A 345 -9.30 -19.27 10.03
N PHE A 346 -9.11 -18.42 11.04
CA PHE A 346 -7.85 -18.28 11.76
C PHE A 346 -7.91 -18.96 13.13
N ASP A 347 -6.81 -19.59 13.54
CA ASP A 347 -6.59 -19.94 14.94
C ASP A 347 -5.97 -18.75 15.68
N ASN A 348 -5.03 -18.04 15.04
CA ASN A 348 -4.41 -16.83 15.59
C ASN A 348 -4.20 -15.73 14.54
N ILE A 349 -4.53 -14.49 14.91
CA ILE A 349 -4.14 -13.26 14.20
C ILE A 349 -3.14 -12.51 15.09
N MET A 350 -1.86 -12.67 14.80
CA MET A 350 -0.74 -12.17 15.61
C MET A 350 -0.18 -10.86 15.02
N THR A 351 -0.84 -9.73 15.30
CA THR A 351 -0.32 -8.39 14.98
C THR A 351 0.72 -7.95 16.00
N LYS A 352 1.48 -6.89 15.69
CA LYS A 352 2.61 -6.42 16.52
C LYS A 352 3.55 -7.55 16.93
N THR A 353 3.77 -8.52 16.04
CA THR A 353 4.54 -9.74 16.34
C THR A 353 5.54 -9.99 15.23
N LYS A 354 6.79 -10.27 15.59
CA LYS A 354 7.91 -10.57 14.69
C LYS A 354 8.16 -12.06 14.67
N THR A 355 8.48 -12.60 13.50
CA THR A 355 9.08 -13.92 13.38
C THR A 355 10.59 -13.79 13.57
N VAL A 356 11.17 -14.52 14.52
CA VAL A 356 12.59 -14.43 14.86
C VAL A 356 13.37 -15.74 14.69
N GLY A 357 12.67 -16.86 14.52
CA GLY A 357 13.29 -18.15 14.25
C GLY A 357 12.39 -19.03 13.40
N VAL A 358 12.99 -19.72 12.44
CA VAL A 358 12.32 -20.73 11.60
C VAL A 358 13.22 -21.95 11.51
N GLU A 359 12.73 -23.09 11.96
CA GLU A 359 13.47 -24.34 12.03
C GLU A 359 12.66 -25.45 11.34
N ALA A 360 13.28 -26.14 10.37
CA ALA A 360 12.69 -27.28 9.71
C ALA A 360 12.88 -28.54 10.57
N LEU A 361 11.78 -29.04 11.15
CA LEU A 361 11.75 -30.28 11.92
C LEU A 361 11.11 -31.41 11.08
N PRO A 362 11.32 -32.70 11.46
CA PRO A 362 10.63 -33.82 10.82
C PRO A 362 9.10 -33.69 10.86
N GLU A 363 8.55 -33.24 11.98
CA GLU A 363 7.11 -33.09 12.21
C GLU A 363 6.47 -31.85 11.58
N GLY A 364 7.27 -30.86 11.16
CA GLY A 364 6.78 -29.61 10.58
C GLY A 364 7.80 -28.48 10.65
N ILE A 365 7.38 -27.26 10.33
CA ILE A 365 8.21 -26.05 10.44
C ILE A 365 7.89 -25.38 11.76
N LYS A 366 8.87 -25.36 12.66
CA LYS A 366 8.77 -24.65 13.94
C LYS A 366 9.12 -23.19 13.75
N VAL A 367 8.22 -22.31 14.18
CA VAL A 367 8.37 -20.85 14.07
C VAL A 367 8.33 -20.23 15.45
N THR A 368 9.30 -19.35 15.72
CA THR A 368 9.46 -18.63 16.99
C THR A 368 9.11 -17.17 16.79
N PHE A 369 8.35 -16.62 17.73
CA PHE A 369 7.81 -15.27 17.69
C PHE A 369 8.35 -14.40 18.82
N GLU A 370 8.49 -13.11 18.56
CA GLU A 370 8.76 -12.06 19.55
C GLU A 370 7.77 -10.91 19.37
N ALA A 371 7.50 -10.17 20.44
CA ALA A 371 6.68 -8.98 20.32
C ALA A 371 7.43 -7.90 19.53
N ALA A 372 6.70 -7.13 18.72
CA ALA A 372 7.30 -6.03 17.96
C ALA A 372 7.77 -4.90 18.88
N GLU A 373 7.05 -4.67 19.97
CA GLU A 373 7.34 -3.72 21.04
C GLU A 373 8.01 -4.42 22.23
N ALA A 374 9.04 -3.81 22.80
CA ALA A 374 9.78 -4.38 23.92
C ALA A 374 8.90 -4.50 25.18
N GLY A 375 8.91 -5.67 25.83
CA GLY A 375 8.15 -5.95 27.05
C GLY A 375 6.71 -6.42 26.84
N ALA A 376 6.21 -6.46 25.60
CA ALA A 376 4.93 -7.09 25.29
C ALA A 376 5.07 -8.63 25.20
N ALA A 377 3.96 -9.34 25.47
CA ALA A 377 3.93 -10.80 25.39
C ALA A 377 3.93 -11.27 23.92
N ALA A 378 4.70 -12.32 23.63
CA ALA A 378 4.71 -12.99 22.33
C ALA A 378 4.09 -14.39 22.44
N PRO A 379 3.43 -14.90 21.40
CA PRO A 379 2.98 -16.28 21.34
C PRO A 379 4.15 -17.27 21.51
N ALA A 380 3.90 -18.40 22.17
CA ALA A 380 4.87 -19.48 22.25
C ALA A 380 5.18 -20.05 20.85
N PRO A 381 6.39 -20.61 20.61
CA PRO A 381 6.73 -21.22 19.33
C PRO A 381 5.68 -22.24 18.87
N GLN A 382 5.35 -22.22 17.58
CA GLN A 382 4.34 -23.08 16.96
C GLN A 382 4.94 -23.94 15.85
N VAL A 383 4.31 -25.07 15.52
CA VAL A 383 4.71 -25.95 14.42
C VAL A 383 3.62 -25.98 13.34
N TYR A 384 4.03 -25.85 12.08
CA TYR A 384 3.15 -25.75 10.91
C TYR A 384 3.51 -26.78 9.84
N ASP A 385 2.52 -27.25 9.09
CA ASP A 385 2.76 -28.15 7.95
C ASP A 385 3.25 -27.38 6.71
N LEU A 386 2.89 -26.10 6.62
CA LEU A 386 3.27 -25.18 5.54
C LEU A 386 3.44 -23.76 6.08
N VAL A 387 4.46 -23.04 5.63
CA VAL A 387 4.70 -21.63 5.96
C VAL A 387 4.77 -20.83 4.67
N LEU A 388 3.89 -19.85 4.51
CA LEU A 388 3.91 -18.88 3.42
C LEU A 388 4.63 -17.61 3.88
N VAL A 389 5.73 -17.27 3.22
CA VAL A 389 6.44 -16.00 3.40
C VAL A 389 5.90 -14.97 2.41
N ALA A 390 5.10 -14.03 2.91
CA ALA A 390 4.39 -12.99 2.13
C ALA A 390 4.70 -11.57 2.65
N VAL A 391 5.95 -11.31 3.05
CA VAL A 391 6.40 -10.04 3.67
C VAL A 391 6.67 -8.89 2.68
N GLY A 392 6.21 -9.02 1.44
CA GLY A 392 6.34 -7.99 0.40
C GLY A 392 7.30 -8.35 -0.72
N ARG A 393 7.56 -7.35 -1.58
CA ARG A 393 8.29 -7.51 -2.85
C ARG A 393 9.34 -6.39 -3.01
N SER A 394 10.45 -6.73 -3.65
CA SER A 394 11.55 -5.81 -3.95
C SER A 394 11.68 -5.61 -5.46
N PRO A 395 11.86 -4.36 -5.96
CA PRO A 395 12.10 -4.10 -7.38
C PRO A 395 13.42 -4.72 -7.86
N ASN A 396 13.50 -5.02 -9.16
CA ASN A 396 14.65 -5.70 -9.77
C ASN A 396 15.67 -4.76 -10.44
N GLY A 397 15.65 -3.44 -10.19
CA GLY A 397 16.51 -2.48 -10.89
C GLY A 397 18.02 -2.75 -10.75
N LYS A 398 18.45 -3.38 -9.64
CA LYS A 398 19.85 -3.78 -9.42
C LYS A 398 20.27 -5.07 -10.13
N LYS A 399 19.38 -5.72 -10.88
CA LYS A 399 19.61 -7.06 -11.48
C LYS A 399 19.73 -7.05 -13.01
N ILE A 400 19.86 -5.87 -13.62
CA ILE A 400 19.83 -5.69 -15.09
C ILE A 400 21.05 -4.94 -15.63
N ALA A 401 22.09 -4.74 -14.80
CA ALA A 401 23.27 -3.93 -15.13
C ALA A 401 22.93 -2.51 -15.63
N ALA A 402 21.91 -1.89 -15.03
CA ALA A 402 21.42 -0.56 -15.39
C ALA A 402 22.52 0.52 -15.38
N ASP A 403 23.53 0.35 -14.52
CA ASP A 403 24.71 1.20 -14.42
C ASP A 403 25.49 1.30 -15.73
N LYS A 404 25.59 0.20 -16.48
CA LYS A 404 26.24 0.18 -17.81
C LYS A 404 25.50 1.02 -18.85
N ALA A 405 24.19 1.20 -18.69
CA ALA A 405 23.40 2.10 -19.52
C ALA A 405 23.41 3.55 -19.03
N GLY A 406 24.05 3.86 -17.89
CA GLY A 406 23.99 5.16 -17.24
C GLY A 406 22.71 5.41 -16.45
N VAL A 407 21.85 4.40 -16.26
CA VAL A 407 20.56 4.54 -15.57
C VAL A 407 20.76 4.52 -14.06
N ALA A 408 20.21 5.53 -13.39
CA ALA A 408 20.23 5.66 -11.94
C ALA A 408 19.26 4.67 -11.27
N VAL A 409 19.75 3.94 -10.27
CA VAL A 409 18.95 3.00 -9.47
C VAL A 409 19.12 3.36 -7.99
N THR A 410 18.00 3.52 -7.28
CA THR A 410 18.00 3.81 -5.85
C THR A 410 18.60 2.66 -5.03
N ASP A 411 18.97 2.93 -3.77
CA ASP A 411 19.44 1.89 -2.86
C ASP A 411 18.43 0.76 -2.62
N ARG A 412 17.14 1.08 -2.70
CA ARG A 412 16.05 0.10 -2.60
C ARG A 412 15.78 -0.65 -3.90
N GLY A 413 16.48 -0.32 -4.99
CA GLY A 413 16.39 -0.99 -6.28
C GLY A 413 15.32 -0.46 -7.24
N PHE A 414 14.65 0.64 -6.90
CA PHE A 414 13.74 1.37 -7.80
C PHE A 414 14.50 2.23 -8.81
N ILE A 415 13.91 2.46 -9.97
CA ILE A 415 14.39 3.36 -11.02
C ILE A 415 13.46 4.58 -11.04
N PRO A 416 13.92 5.78 -10.62
CA PRO A 416 13.10 6.98 -10.70
C PRO A 416 12.84 7.37 -12.15
N VAL A 417 11.64 7.89 -12.40
CA VAL A 417 11.21 8.36 -13.72
C VAL A 417 10.48 9.69 -13.63
N ASP A 418 10.43 10.42 -14.75
CA ASP A 418 9.56 11.59 -14.92
C ASP A 418 8.10 11.19 -15.26
N SER A 419 7.21 12.18 -15.46
CA SER A 419 5.81 11.93 -15.83
C SER A 419 5.64 11.25 -17.19
N GLN A 420 6.64 11.25 -18.06
CA GLN A 420 6.63 10.53 -19.33
C GLN A 420 7.27 9.14 -19.22
N MET A 421 7.53 8.68 -17.99
CA MET A 421 8.21 7.43 -17.66
C MET A 421 9.68 7.39 -18.08
N ARG A 422 10.31 8.52 -18.40
CA ARG A 422 11.75 8.58 -18.76
C ARG A 422 12.62 8.48 -17.52
N THR A 423 13.70 7.72 -17.64
CA THR A 423 14.78 7.71 -16.66
C THR A 423 15.67 8.96 -16.83
N ASN A 424 16.78 9.04 -16.08
CA ASN A 424 17.80 10.06 -16.30
C ASN A 424 18.53 9.94 -17.66
N VAL A 425 18.36 8.82 -18.38
CA VAL A 425 18.91 8.60 -19.73
C VAL A 425 17.78 8.83 -20.75
N PRO A 426 17.86 9.83 -21.64
CA PRO A 426 16.71 10.31 -22.42
C PRO A 426 16.02 9.28 -23.31
N ASN A 427 16.74 8.25 -23.78
CA ASN A 427 16.21 7.20 -24.63
C ASN A 427 15.82 5.91 -23.87
N ILE A 428 15.85 5.95 -22.53
CA ILE A 428 15.52 4.81 -21.67
C ILE A 428 14.42 5.21 -20.69
N PHE A 429 13.36 4.43 -20.70
CA PHE A 429 12.18 4.55 -19.87
C PHE A 429 12.13 3.40 -18.86
N ALA A 430 11.37 3.55 -17.78
CA ALA A 430 11.07 2.46 -16.86
C ALA A 430 9.61 2.51 -16.41
N ILE A 431 9.01 1.35 -16.13
CA ILE A 431 7.58 1.23 -15.78
C ILE A 431 7.31 0.11 -14.75
N GLY A 432 6.10 0.09 -14.21
CA GLY A 432 5.57 -0.94 -13.33
C GLY A 432 6.17 -0.94 -11.95
N ASP A 433 6.38 -2.12 -11.38
CA ASP A 433 6.91 -2.28 -10.02
C ASP A 433 8.30 -1.65 -9.83
N LEU A 434 9.05 -1.42 -10.92
CA LEU A 434 10.38 -0.85 -10.88
C LEU A 434 10.41 0.63 -10.51
N VAL A 435 9.33 1.36 -10.80
CA VAL A 435 9.33 2.83 -10.66
C VAL A 435 8.70 3.32 -9.37
N GLY A 436 8.04 2.44 -8.61
CA GLY A 436 7.52 2.77 -7.29
C GLY A 436 6.26 2.01 -6.91
N GLN A 437 5.75 2.34 -5.72
CA GLN A 437 4.46 1.88 -5.23
C GLN A 437 3.31 2.69 -5.89
N PRO A 438 2.09 2.13 -5.96
CA PRO A 438 1.74 0.75 -5.62
C PRO A 438 2.17 -0.24 -6.73
N MET A 439 2.70 -1.40 -6.35
CA MET A 439 3.10 -2.47 -7.29
C MET A 439 1.88 -3.24 -7.84
N LEU A 440 1.16 -2.61 -8.77
CA LEU A 440 -0.11 -3.11 -9.32
C LEU A 440 -0.05 -3.25 -10.85
N ALA A 441 -0.70 -4.29 -11.37
CA ALA A 441 -0.65 -4.62 -12.79
C ALA A 441 -1.31 -3.54 -13.67
N HIS A 442 -2.46 -2.99 -13.25
CA HIS A 442 -3.15 -1.93 -13.98
C HIS A 442 -2.33 -0.63 -14.01
N LYS A 443 -1.62 -0.28 -12.93
CA LYS A 443 -0.62 0.82 -12.96
C LYS A 443 0.41 0.57 -14.05
N ALA A 444 1.03 -0.61 -14.04
CA ALA A 444 2.08 -0.97 -14.99
C ALA A 444 1.61 -0.92 -16.46
N VAL A 445 0.37 -1.34 -16.74
CA VAL A 445 -0.22 -1.28 -18.09
C VAL A 445 -0.35 0.16 -18.57
N HIS A 446 -0.90 1.05 -17.74
CA HIS A 446 -1.07 2.46 -18.10
C HIS A 446 0.27 3.19 -18.26
N GLU A 447 1.21 2.97 -17.34
CA GLU A 447 2.59 3.47 -17.46
C GLU A 447 3.25 2.97 -18.76
N GLY A 448 3.00 1.71 -19.14
CA GLY A 448 3.51 1.12 -20.38
C GLY A 448 2.98 1.79 -21.64
N HIS A 449 1.70 2.17 -21.67
CA HIS A 449 1.15 2.94 -22.79
C HIS A 449 1.80 4.33 -22.89
N VAL A 450 1.91 5.05 -21.77
CA VAL A 450 2.55 6.37 -21.72
C VAL A 450 4.00 6.31 -22.20
N ALA A 451 4.78 5.34 -21.71
CA ALA A 451 6.18 5.17 -22.10
C ALA A 451 6.33 4.89 -23.60
N ALA A 452 5.50 4.01 -24.15
CA ALA A 452 5.52 3.68 -25.58
C ALA A 452 5.16 4.89 -26.46
N GLU A 453 4.16 5.67 -26.08
CA GLU A 453 3.75 6.88 -26.79
C GLU A 453 4.81 7.99 -26.70
N ALA A 454 5.36 8.22 -25.51
CA ALA A 454 6.42 9.19 -25.29
C ALA A 454 7.70 8.83 -26.06
N ALA A 455 8.05 7.53 -26.14
CA ALA A 455 9.18 7.05 -26.93
C ALA A 455 8.95 7.19 -28.45
N ALA A 456 7.69 7.11 -28.90
CA ALA A 456 7.30 7.38 -30.28
C ALA A 456 7.18 8.90 -30.60
N GLY A 457 7.50 9.78 -29.65
CA GLY A 457 7.51 11.23 -29.84
C GLY A 457 6.18 11.93 -29.52
N GLN A 458 5.20 11.23 -28.96
CA GLN A 458 3.95 11.86 -28.50
C GLN A 458 4.13 12.57 -27.15
N LYS A 459 3.25 13.54 -26.88
CA LYS A 459 3.19 14.25 -25.58
C LYS A 459 2.29 13.51 -24.60
N SER A 460 2.68 12.28 -24.26
CA SER A 460 1.95 11.42 -23.31
C SER A 460 2.56 11.53 -21.92
N HIS A 461 1.72 11.65 -20.90
CA HIS A 461 2.11 11.82 -19.50
C HIS A 461 1.25 10.90 -18.61
N PHE A 462 1.83 10.40 -17.53
CA PHE A 462 1.14 9.64 -16.49
C PHE A 462 0.71 10.62 -15.39
N ASP A 463 -0.45 11.23 -15.58
CA ASP A 463 -1.02 12.29 -14.73
C ASP A 463 -2.31 11.86 -14.03
N VAL A 464 -2.48 10.55 -13.82
CA VAL A 464 -3.62 9.97 -13.11
C VAL A 464 -3.72 10.54 -11.69
N LYS A 465 -4.94 10.83 -11.25
CA LYS A 465 -5.22 11.26 -9.88
C LYS A 465 -5.29 10.08 -8.93
N VAL A 466 -5.71 8.92 -9.43
CA VAL A 466 -6.01 7.76 -8.58
C VAL A 466 -5.62 6.43 -9.23
N ILE A 467 -5.15 5.51 -8.39
CA ILE A 467 -4.94 4.11 -8.74
C ILE A 467 -5.73 3.27 -7.73
N PRO A 468 -6.76 2.51 -8.16
CA PRO A 468 -7.54 1.68 -7.24
C PRO A 468 -6.71 0.50 -6.72
N SER A 469 -7.01 0.06 -5.51
CA SER A 469 -6.43 -1.11 -4.86
C SER A 469 -7.54 -2.05 -4.42
N VAL A 470 -7.31 -3.36 -4.56
CA VAL A 470 -8.31 -4.38 -4.23
C VAL A 470 -7.62 -5.57 -3.56
N ALA A 471 -8.13 -5.97 -2.40
CA ALA A 471 -7.91 -7.28 -1.83
C ALA A 471 -9.07 -8.18 -2.22
N TYR A 472 -8.80 -9.21 -3.02
CA TYR A 472 -9.83 -10.16 -3.49
C TYR A 472 -10.08 -11.28 -2.47
N THR A 473 -10.06 -10.92 -1.19
CA THR A 473 -10.52 -11.80 -0.10
C THR A 473 -12.05 -11.91 -0.12
N ASP A 474 -12.63 -12.66 0.82
CA ASP A 474 -14.08 -12.70 1.01
C ASP A 474 -14.45 -12.15 2.41
N PRO A 475 -15.21 -11.04 2.54
CA PRO A 475 -15.56 -10.11 1.46
C PRO A 475 -14.33 -9.42 0.87
N GLU A 476 -14.49 -8.85 -0.33
CA GLU A 476 -13.44 -8.05 -0.95
C GLU A 476 -13.30 -6.72 -0.21
N VAL A 477 -12.07 -6.16 -0.20
CA VAL A 477 -11.79 -4.82 0.30
C VAL A 477 -11.18 -4.00 -0.83
N ALA A 478 -11.93 -3.04 -1.35
CA ALA A 478 -11.52 -2.19 -2.46
C ALA A 478 -11.49 -0.72 -2.04
N TRP A 479 -10.48 0.03 -2.48
CA TRP A 479 -10.41 1.47 -2.25
C TRP A 479 -9.72 2.20 -3.40
N ALA A 480 -10.06 3.47 -3.56
CA ALA A 480 -9.49 4.37 -4.54
C ALA A 480 -9.36 5.77 -3.93
N GLY A 481 -8.24 6.43 -4.20
CA GLY A 481 -7.96 7.79 -3.71
C GLY A 481 -7.44 7.77 -2.28
N ILE A 482 -7.68 8.87 -1.57
CA ILE A 482 -7.22 9.02 -0.19
C ILE A 482 -8.05 8.16 0.77
N THR A 483 -7.43 7.63 1.81
CA THR A 483 -8.10 6.95 2.93
C THR A 483 -8.29 7.90 4.11
N GLU A 484 -9.13 7.56 5.10
CA GLU A 484 -9.31 8.39 6.30
C GLU A 484 -7.98 8.56 7.07
N ASP A 485 -7.20 7.48 7.16
CA ASP A 485 -5.89 7.50 7.83
C ASP A 485 -4.88 8.38 7.07
N GLU A 486 -4.87 8.32 5.74
CA GLU A 486 -4.01 9.16 4.91
C GLU A 486 -4.42 10.64 4.96
N ALA A 487 -5.73 10.93 4.92
CA ALA A 487 -6.27 12.27 5.07
C ALA A 487 -5.86 12.87 6.42
N LYS A 488 -6.01 12.11 7.50
CA LYS A 488 -5.58 12.51 8.85
C LYS A 488 -4.07 12.76 8.91
N ALA A 489 -3.25 11.86 8.35
CA ALA A 489 -1.80 12.00 8.34
C ALA A 489 -1.32 13.24 7.56
N LYS A 490 -2.03 13.61 6.48
CA LYS A 490 -1.74 14.78 5.65
C LYS A 490 -2.40 16.07 6.12
N GLY A 491 -3.24 16.02 7.16
CA GLY A 491 -4.01 17.18 7.64
C GLY A 491 -5.10 17.65 6.66
N ILE A 492 -5.55 16.78 5.74
CA ILE A 492 -6.62 17.07 4.79
C ILE A 492 -7.96 16.89 5.51
N LYS A 493 -8.78 17.94 5.48
CA LYS A 493 -10.12 17.90 6.07
C LYS A 493 -11.07 17.22 5.10
N VAL A 494 -11.70 16.15 5.56
CA VAL A 494 -12.64 15.37 4.76
C VAL A 494 -14.01 15.29 5.44
N GLU A 495 -15.04 15.30 4.62
CA GLU A 495 -16.38 14.92 5.01
C GLU A 495 -16.71 13.54 4.41
N LYS A 496 -17.62 12.81 5.05
CA LYS A 496 -17.87 11.39 4.75
C LYS A 496 -19.33 11.13 4.43
N GLY A 497 -19.55 10.45 3.31
CA GLY A 497 -20.77 9.70 3.01
C GLY A 497 -20.55 8.23 3.33
N HIS A 498 -21.36 7.63 4.21
CA HIS A 498 -21.18 6.24 4.63
C HIS A 498 -22.51 5.48 4.58
N PHE A 499 -22.64 4.55 3.64
CA PHE A 499 -23.82 3.73 3.45
C PHE A 499 -23.58 2.27 3.91
N PRO A 500 -24.19 1.82 5.02
CA PRO A 500 -24.05 0.45 5.50
C PRO A 500 -24.88 -0.51 4.64
N TRP A 501 -24.31 -1.67 4.25
CA TRP A 501 -25.03 -2.65 3.42
C TRP A 501 -26.14 -3.40 4.18
N ALA A 502 -26.22 -3.25 5.51
CA ALA A 502 -27.40 -3.62 6.27
C ALA A 502 -28.69 -2.90 5.81
N ALA A 503 -28.57 -1.75 5.14
CA ALA A 503 -29.68 -1.02 4.53
C ALA A 503 -29.83 -1.29 3.02
N SER A 504 -28.92 -2.05 2.40
CA SER A 504 -29.07 -2.45 0.99
C SER A 504 -29.99 -3.65 0.88
N GLY A 505 -31.16 -3.47 0.26
CA GLY A 505 -32.07 -4.58 -0.05
C GLY A 505 -31.36 -5.69 -0.84
N ARG A 506 -30.46 -5.35 -1.76
CA ARG A 506 -29.67 -6.33 -2.53
C ARG A 506 -28.69 -7.11 -1.65
N ALA A 507 -27.92 -6.43 -0.80
CA ALA A 507 -26.95 -7.09 0.07
C ALA A 507 -27.64 -8.02 1.09
N VAL A 508 -28.77 -7.58 1.65
CA VAL A 508 -29.61 -8.40 2.54
C VAL A 508 -30.17 -9.61 1.80
N ALA A 509 -30.70 -9.43 0.59
CA ALA A 509 -31.22 -10.54 -0.22
C ALA A 509 -30.14 -11.57 -0.58
N ASN A 510 -28.90 -11.13 -0.79
CA ASN A 510 -27.75 -12.00 -1.02
C ASN A 510 -27.23 -12.68 0.26
N GLY A 511 -27.70 -12.28 1.45
CA GLY A 511 -27.15 -12.75 2.72
C GLY A 511 -25.76 -12.21 3.06
N ARG A 512 -25.35 -11.10 2.42
CA ARG A 512 -24.00 -10.50 2.49
C ARG A 512 -24.04 -9.03 2.92
N ALA A 513 -24.74 -8.77 4.01
CA ALA A 513 -25.05 -7.41 4.50
C ALA A 513 -24.00 -6.83 5.47
N GLU A 514 -22.90 -7.55 5.74
CA GLU A 514 -21.82 -7.15 6.65
C GLU A 514 -21.02 -5.93 6.17
N GLY A 515 -21.10 -5.63 4.88
CA GLY A 515 -20.31 -4.63 4.17
C GLY A 515 -20.77 -3.18 4.30
N PHE A 516 -20.08 -2.29 3.60
CA PHE A 516 -20.47 -0.89 3.42
C PHE A 516 -19.81 -0.27 2.18
N THR A 517 -20.37 0.86 1.76
CA THR A 517 -19.76 1.78 0.79
C THR A 517 -19.52 3.14 1.46
N LYS A 518 -18.30 3.66 1.35
CA LYS A 518 -17.87 4.91 1.96
C LYS A 518 -17.22 5.81 0.91
N LEU A 519 -17.65 7.07 0.86
CA LEU A 519 -17.07 8.11 0.01
C LEU A 519 -16.50 9.23 0.89
N LEU A 520 -15.36 9.76 0.48
CA LEU A 520 -14.65 10.87 1.15
C LEU A 520 -14.62 12.08 0.22
N PHE A 521 -15.13 13.19 0.72
CA PHE A 521 -15.20 14.46 0.01
C PHE A 521 -14.27 15.46 0.68
N ASP A 522 -13.54 16.24 -0.12
CA ASP A 522 -12.75 17.36 0.37
C ASP A 522 -13.67 18.41 0.98
N ALA A 523 -13.40 18.83 2.23
CA ALA A 523 -14.31 19.68 2.98
C ALA A 523 -14.43 21.12 2.44
N GLU A 524 -13.51 21.56 1.58
CA GLU A 524 -13.51 22.92 1.02
C GLU A 524 -14.08 22.95 -0.41
N THR A 525 -13.70 21.98 -1.23
CA THR A 525 -14.08 21.90 -2.65
C THR A 525 -15.28 21.01 -2.91
N HIS A 526 -15.72 20.21 -1.93
CA HIS A 526 -16.79 19.23 -2.02
C HIS A 526 -16.58 18.12 -3.06
N ARG A 527 -15.37 18.04 -3.64
CA ARG A 527 -15.03 17.02 -4.62
C ARG A 527 -14.75 15.70 -3.94
N ILE A 528 -15.15 14.60 -4.58
CA ILE A 528 -14.72 13.28 -4.16
C ILE A 528 -13.20 13.16 -4.32
N ILE A 529 -12.53 12.71 -3.25
CA ILE A 529 -11.08 12.50 -3.22
C ILE A 529 -10.69 11.10 -2.76
N GLY A 530 -11.67 10.30 -2.30
CA GLY A 530 -11.45 8.92 -1.90
C GLY A 530 -12.75 8.14 -1.76
N GLY A 531 -12.63 6.82 -1.79
CA GLY A 531 -13.74 5.94 -1.47
C GLY A 531 -13.28 4.52 -1.21
N THR A 532 -14.04 3.82 -0.37
CA THR A 532 -13.76 2.47 0.12
C THR A 532 -15.05 1.65 0.08
N ILE A 533 -14.97 0.42 -0.45
CA ILE A 533 -16.05 -0.56 -0.45
C ILE A 533 -15.51 -1.83 0.19
N VAL A 534 -16.26 -2.38 1.16
CA VAL A 534 -16.04 -3.73 1.68
C VAL A 534 -17.31 -4.54 1.49
N GLY A 535 -17.20 -5.67 0.80
CA GLY A 535 -18.34 -6.50 0.45
C GLY A 535 -18.07 -7.36 -0.79
N THR A 536 -19.05 -8.17 -1.19
CA THR A 536 -18.94 -8.94 -2.44
C THR A 536 -18.93 -8.00 -3.65
N HIS A 537 -18.11 -8.31 -4.66
CA HIS A 537 -17.95 -7.49 -5.88
C HIS A 537 -17.42 -6.07 -5.66
N ALA A 538 -16.78 -5.76 -4.53
CA ALA A 538 -16.22 -4.43 -4.25
C ALA A 538 -15.22 -3.99 -5.33
N GLY A 539 -14.39 -4.92 -5.82
CA GLY A 539 -13.41 -4.70 -6.87
C GLY A 539 -14.03 -4.38 -8.25
N ASP A 540 -15.24 -4.85 -8.53
CA ASP A 540 -15.96 -4.53 -9.77
C ASP A 540 -16.62 -3.15 -9.70
N MET A 541 -16.97 -2.68 -8.51
CA MET A 541 -17.67 -1.41 -8.30
C MET A 541 -16.72 -0.21 -8.10
N ILE A 542 -15.50 -0.44 -7.59
CA ILE A 542 -14.55 0.64 -7.28
C ILE A 542 -14.15 1.48 -8.51
N GLY A 543 -14.33 0.95 -9.72
CA GLY A 543 -14.05 1.66 -10.97
C GLY A 543 -14.89 2.94 -11.14
N GLU A 544 -16.13 2.96 -10.65
CA GLU A 544 -16.97 4.17 -10.70
C GLU A 544 -16.41 5.28 -9.80
N ILE A 545 -15.97 4.94 -8.59
CA ILE A 545 -15.34 5.89 -7.66
C ILE A 545 -14.05 6.43 -8.25
N ALA A 546 -13.22 5.57 -8.85
CA ALA A 546 -12.00 6.00 -9.52
C ALA A 546 -12.31 7.00 -10.65
N LEU A 547 -13.32 6.70 -11.49
CA LEU A 547 -13.78 7.62 -12.54
C LEU A 547 -14.28 8.94 -11.97
N ALA A 548 -15.09 8.92 -10.91
CA ALA A 548 -15.62 10.13 -10.28
C ALA A 548 -14.50 11.05 -9.76
N ILE A 549 -13.43 10.49 -9.19
CA ILE A 549 -12.23 11.24 -8.74
C ILE A 549 -11.50 11.85 -9.95
N GLU A 550 -11.31 11.07 -11.03
CA GLU A 550 -10.67 11.57 -12.26
C GLU A 550 -11.45 12.74 -12.86
N MET A 551 -12.78 12.62 -12.92
CA MET A 551 -13.67 13.67 -13.41
C MET A 551 -13.81 14.86 -12.45
N GLY A 552 -13.42 14.70 -11.18
CA GLY A 552 -13.54 15.74 -10.16
C GLY A 552 -15.00 16.01 -9.76
N CYS A 553 -15.82 14.96 -9.75
CA CYS A 553 -17.23 15.01 -9.34
C CYS A 553 -17.40 15.46 -7.88
N ASP A 554 -18.58 15.96 -7.56
CA ASP A 554 -19.02 16.22 -6.17
C ASP A 554 -20.09 15.21 -5.71
N GLY A 555 -20.59 15.37 -4.48
CA GLY A 555 -21.64 14.51 -3.92
C GLY A 555 -22.96 14.58 -4.70
N THR A 556 -23.26 15.73 -5.31
CA THR A 556 -24.49 15.93 -6.08
C THR A 556 -24.43 15.21 -7.43
N ASP A 557 -23.28 15.26 -8.13
CA ASP A 557 -23.07 14.52 -9.38
C ASP A 557 -23.32 13.01 -9.20
N ILE A 558 -22.74 12.44 -8.13
CA ILE A 558 -22.86 11.01 -7.82
C ILE A 558 -24.27 10.70 -7.32
N GLY A 559 -24.80 11.47 -6.35
CA GLY A 559 -26.10 11.20 -5.74
C GLY A 559 -27.29 11.41 -6.67
N LYS A 560 -27.18 12.25 -7.71
CA LYS A 560 -28.25 12.42 -8.72
C LYS A 560 -28.12 11.48 -9.92
N THR A 561 -27.03 10.72 -10.01
CA THR A 561 -26.92 9.66 -11.00
C THR A 561 -27.90 8.55 -10.62
N ILE A 562 -28.77 8.15 -11.54
CA ILE A 562 -29.76 7.10 -11.28
C ILE A 562 -29.07 5.74 -11.45
N HIS A 563 -28.57 5.20 -10.33
CA HIS A 563 -28.08 3.83 -10.28
C HIS A 563 -29.23 2.81 -10.39
N PRO A 564 -29.01 1.64 -11.02
CA PRO A 564 -30.03 0.60 -11.11
C PRO A 564 -30.36 -0.01 -9.73
N HIS A 565 -31.65 -0.29 -9.51
CA HIS A 565 -32.17 -0.91 -8.28
C HIS A 565 -32.88 -2.26 -8.58
N PRO A 566 -32.71 -3.31 -7.75
CA PRO A 566 -31.79 -3.42 -6.61
C PRO A 566 -30.39 -3.92 -7.02
N THR A 567 -29.34 -3.19 -6.68
CA THR A 567 -27.94 -3.57 -6.93
C THR A 567 -27.03 -3.30 -5.72
N LEU A 568 -25.81 -3.83 -5.75
CA LEU A 568 -24.78 -3.39 -4.80
C LEU A 568 -24.20 -2.02 -5.24
N GLY A 569 -24.15 -1.76 -6.56
CA GLY A 569 -23.59 -0.53 -7.12
C GLY A 569 -24.34 0.74 -6.70
N GLU A 570 -25.66 0.68 -6.52
CA GLU A 570 -26.45 1.84 -6.05
C GLU A 570 -26.01 2.36 -4.66
N SER A 571 -25.29 1.55 -3.88
CA SER A 571 -24.71 2.01 -2.61
C SER A 571 -23.67 3.13 -2.78
N ILE A 572 -23.09 3.31 -3.98
CA ILE A 572 -22.23 4.44 -4.31
C ILE A 572 -23.07 5.73 -4.36
N GLY A 573 -24.16 5.73 -5.13
CA GLY A 573 -25.14 6.82 -5.17
C GLY A 573 -25.69 7.15 -3.78
N MET A 574 -26.15 6.12 -3.05
CA MET A 574 -26.70 6.29 -1.70
C MET A 574 -25.67 6.82 -0.70
N ALA A 575 -24.39 6.43 -0.80
CA ALA A 575 -23.34 7.01 0.04
C ALA A 575 -23.14 8.51 -0.24
N ALA A 576 -23.27 8.94 -1.50
CA ALA A 576 -23.26 10.36 -1.85
C ALA A 576 -24.52 11.09 -1.36
N GLU A 577 -25.71 10.47 -1.45
CA GLU A 577 -26.94 11.02 -0.87
C GLU A 577 -26.86 11.16 0.66
N VAL A 578 -26.16 10.24 1.34
CA VAL A 578 -25.89 10.34 2.78
C VAL A 578 -25.02 11.55 3.08
N TYR A 579 -24.02 11.81 2.25
CA TYR A 579 -23.19 13.02 2.35
C TYR A 579 -24.03 14.30 2.17
N GLU A 580 -24.89 14.34 1.15
CA GLU A 580 -25.79 15.46 0.85
C GLU A 580 -26.96 15.59 1.85
N GLY A 581 -27.17 14.59 2.70
CA GLY A 581 -28.26 14.57 3.69
C GLY A 581 -29.65 14.34 3.09
N VAL A 582 -29.73 13.72 1.91
CA VAL A 582 -30.99 13.46 1.18
C VAL A 582 -31.35 11.98 1.08
N CYS A 583 -30.48 11.07 1.56
CA CYS A 583 -30.75 9.63 1.51
C CYS A 583 -32.00 9.26 2.32
N THR A 584 -32.95 8.59 1.67
CA THR A 584 -34.23 8.19 2.28
C THR A 584 -34.27 6.75 2.78
N ASP A 585 -33.23 5.96 2.48
CA ASP A 585 -33.11 4.55 2.90
C ASP A 585 -32.42 4.38 4.26
N LEU A 586 -31.97 5.49 4.87
CA LEU A 586 -31.43 5.54 6.23
C LEU A 586 -32.27 6.46 7.12
N PRO A 587 -32.20 6.31 8.45
CA PRO A 587 -32.80 7.27 9.37
C PRO A 587 -32.32 8.70 9.08
N PRO A 588 -33.18 9.72 9.28
CA PRO A 588 -32.82 11.10 8.98
C PRO A 588 -31.58 11.50 9.77
N PRO A 589 -30.68 12.31 9.18
CA PRO A 589 -29.51 12.80 9.89
C PRO A 589 -29.96 13.56 11.15
N ARG A 590 -29.23 13.40 12.26
CA ARG A 590 -29.46 14.23 13.45
C ARG A 590 -29.32 15.68 13.02
N LYS A 591 -30.35 16.50 13.27
CA LYS A 591 -30.30 17.96 13.02
C LYS A 591 -29.03 18.52 13.68
N ARG A 592 -28.12 19.07 12.86
CA ARG A 592 -26.91 19.74 13.33
C ARG A 592 -27.26 20.99 14.14
#